data_AF-A0A132NJX9-F1
#
_entry.id   AF-A0A132NJX9-F1
#
_cell.length_a   1.000
_cell.length_b   1.000
_cell.length_c   1.000
_cell.angle_alpha   90.00
_cell.angle_beta   90.00
_cell.angle_gamma   90.00
#
_symmetry.space_group_name_H-M   'P 1'
#
loop_
_entity.id
_entity.type
_entity.pdbx_description
1 polymer ?
#
loop_
_entity_poly.entity_id
_entity_poly.type
_entity_poly.pdbx_seq_one_letter_code
_entity_poly.pdbx_strand_id
1 'polypeptide(L)'
;MTTGAVTPDLDMFRKLAEDRRVIPVVRKLFADGDTPVGMYRKLAGERPGTFLLESAEHGRVWSRYSFIGVRCAATLTERHGAA
;
A
#
# COMPACT_ATOMS: atom_id res chain seq x y z
N MET A 1 -9.99 6.03 17.77
CA MET A 1 -10.93 5.35 16.85
C MET A 1 -10.66 5.84 15.43
N THR A 2 -10.57 4.94 14.45
CA THR A 2 -10.37 5.33 13.05
C THR A 2 -11.68 5.88 12.48
N THR A 3 -11.68 7.11 11.97
CA THR A 3 -12.91 7.76 11.46
C THR A 3 -13.34 7.26 10.09
N GLY A 4 -12.54 6.44 9.40
CA GLY A 4 -12.79 6.03 8.02
C GLY A 4 -12.78 7.18 7.01
N ALA A 5 -12.37 8.39 7.45
CA ALA A 5 -12.28 9.56 6.59
C ALA A 5 -11.19 9.35 5.53
N VAL A 6 -11.47 9.85 4.33
CA VAL A 6 -10.46 9.96 3.26
C VAL A 6 -9.65 11.22 3.50
N THR A 7 -8.34 11.12 3.32
CA THR A 7 -7.42 12.25 3.46
C THR A 7 -6.34 12.17 2.37
N PRO A 8 -5.98 13.27 1.69
CA PRO A 8 -6.66 14.56 1.71
C PRO A 8 -8.11 14.47 1.19
N ASP A 9 -8.95 15.44 1.57
CA ASP A 9 -10.20 15.68 0.86
C ASP A 9 -9.95 16.28 -0.53
N LEU A 10 -11.00 16.51 -1.30
CA LEU A 10 -10.88 16.95 -2.69
C LEU A 10 -10.21 18.33 -2.82
N ASP A 11 -10.55 19.27 -1.94
CA ASP A 11 -10.03 20.64 -2.03
C ASP A 11 -8.56 20.68 -1.62
N MET A 12 -8.19 19.97 -0.55
CA MET A 12 -6.79 19.81 -0.17
C MET A 12 -6.00 19.05 -1.23
N PHE A 13 -6.56 18.01 -1.85
CA PHE A 13 -5.91 17.28 -2.94
C PHE A 13 -5.57 18.21 -4.10
N ARG A 14 -6.51 19.05 -4.53
CA ARG A 14 -6.31 20.02 -5.62
C ARG A 14 -5.19 21.00 -5.30
N LYS A 15 -5.18 21.53 -4.07
CA LYS A 15 -4.12 22.42 -3.60
C LYS A 15 -2.74 21.74 -3.61
N LEU A 16 -2.66 20.49 -3.16
CA LEU A 16 -1.42 19.70 -3.19
C LEU A 16 -0.96 19.36 -4.62
N ALA A 17 -1.88 19.30 -5.59
CA ALA A 17 -1.59 18.97 -6.98
C ALA A 17 -0.92 20.11 -7.75
N GLU A 18 -0.90 21.33 -7.20
CA GLU A 18 -0.21 22.46 -7.79
C GLU A 18 1.32 22.24 -7.87
N ASP A 19 1.89 21.54 -6.88
CA ASP A 19 3.34 21.34 -6.77
C ASP A 19 3.80 19.87 -6.62
N ARG A 20 2.88 18.91 -6.41
CA ARG A 20 3.21 17.48 -6.23
C ARG A 20 2.76 16.62 -7.39
N ARG A 21 3.70 15.85 -7.93
CA ARG A 21 3.43 14.82 -8.95
C ARG A 21 2.80 13.55 -8.39
N VAL A 22 2.96 13.28 -7.08
CA VAL A 22 2.44 12.10 -6.40
C VAL A 22 1.81 12.52 -5.07
N ILE A 23 0.53 12.20 -4.90
CA ILE A 23 -0.25 12.55 -3.71
C ILE A 23 -0.97 11.30 -3.22
N PRO A 24 -0.65 10.78 -2.01
CA PRO A 24 -1.34 9.62 -1.47
C PRO A 24 -2.72 10.02 -0.95
N VAL A 25 -3.76 9.40 -1.50
CA VAL A 25 -5.12 9.47 -0.97
C VAL A 25 -5.36 8.26 -0.10
N VAL A 26 -5.48 8.47 1.20
CA VAL A 26 -5.48 7.43 2.22
C VAL A 26 -6.78 7.39 3.00
N ARG A 27 -7.13 6.20 3.49
CA ARG A 27 -8.17 5.98 4.49
C ARG A 27 -7.64 5.01 5.53
N LYS A 28 -7.80 5.35 6.81
CA LYS A 28 -7.45 4.45 7.92
C LYS A 28 -8.69 3.69 8.37
N LEU A 29 -8.61 2.37 8.40
CA LEU A 29 -9.68 1.45 8.76
C LEU A 29 -9.25 0.60 9.97
N PHE A 30 -10.24 0.08 10.68
CA PHE A 30 -10.03 -0.91 11.73
C PHE A 30 -9.92 -2.30 11.09
N ALA A 31 -8.94 -3.09 11.51
CA ALA A 31 -8.57 -4.37 10.89
C ALA A 31 -7.90 -5.31 11.91
N ASP A 32 -8.44 -5.35 13.13
CA ASP A 32 -7.93 -6.17 14.24
C ASP A 32 -8.10 -7.69 14.00
N GLY A 33 -9.16 -8.09 13.30
CA GLY A 33 -9.45 -9.49 12.97
C GLY A 33 -8.62 -10.06 11.80
N ASP A 34 -7.62 -9.32 11.32
CA ASP A 34 -6.88 -9.66 10.12
C ASP A 34 -5.37 -9.68 10.35
N THR A 35 -4.70 -10.68 9.78
CA THR A 35 -3.24 -10.72 9.68
C THR A 35 -2.79 -10.11 8.36
N PRO A 36 -1.53 -9.66 8.22
CA PRO A 36 -1.03 -9.17 6.94
C PRO A 36 -1.22 -10.17 5.78
N VAL A 37 -0.95 -11.46 6.01
CA VAL A 37 -1.21 -12.53 5.02
C VAL A 37 -2.70 -12.67 4.70
N GLY A 38 -3.57 -12.57 5.71
CA GLY A 38 -5.02 -12.58 5.53
C GLY A 38 -5.49 -11.42 4.63
N MET A 39 -5.01 -10.21 4.91
CA MET A 39 -5.29 -9.02 4.09
C MET A 39 -4.74 -9.16 2.67
N TYR A 40 -3.53 -9.68 2.50
CA TYR A 40 -2.95 -9.91 1.17
C TYR A 40 -3.86 -10.82 0.35
N ARG A 41 -4.31 -11.96 0.91
CA ARG A 41 -5.23 -12.87 0.22
C ARG A 41 -6.55 -12.19 -0.17
N LYS A 42 -7.16 -11.44 0.77
CA LYS A 42 -8.42 -10.73 0.55
C LYS A 42 -8.32 -9.65 -0.53
N LEU A 43 -7.21 -8.91 -0.58
CA LEU A 43 -7.04 -7.75 -1.45
C LEU A 43 -6.39 -8.11 -2.80
N ALA A 44 -5.33 -8.90 -2.78
CA ALA A 44 -4.53 -9.21 -3.97
C ALA A 44 -5.21 -10.23 -4.89
N GLY A 45 -5.85 -11.26 -4.32
CA GLY A 45 -6.53 -12.31 -5.11
C GLY A 45 -5.61 -13.04 -6.08
N GLU A 46 -4.34 -13.28 -5.70
CA GLU A 46 -3.32 -13.99 -6.48
C GLU A 46 -3.03 -13.40 -7.88
N ARG A 47 -3.43 -12.15 -8.12
CA ARG A 47 -3.19 -11.47 -9.40
C ARG A 47 -1.71 -11.11 -9.57
N PRO A 48 -1.18 -11.13 -10.82
CA PRO A 48 0.14 -10.55 -11.12
C PRO A 48 0.23 -9.08 -10.70
N GLY A 49 1.44 -8.60 -10.39
CA GLY A 49 1.65 -7.21 -9.98
C GLY A 49 1.19 -6.91 -8.55
N THR A 50 1.13 -7.93 -7.70
CA THR A 50 0.83 -7.82 -6.27
C THR A 50 2.01 -8.29 -5.43
N PHE A 51 2.12 -7.79 -4.20
CA PHE A 51 3.19 -8.19 -3.29
C PHE A 51 2.77 -8.07 -1.83
N LEU A 52 3.46 -8.81 -0.96
CA LEU A 52 3.44 -8.67 0.49
C LEU A 52 4.89 -8.55 0.97
N LEU A 53 5.18 -7.47 1.70
CA LEU A 53 6.47 -7.25 2.37
C LEU A 53 6.24 -7.24 3.87
N GLU A 54 6.95 -8.12 4.57
CA GLU A 54 6.97 -8.20 6.03
C GLU A 54 8.41 -8.15 6.53
N SER A 55 8.65 -7.39 7.58
CA SER A 55 9.97 -7.29 8.20
C SER A 55 10.01 -8.15 9.46
N ALA A 56 10.88 -9.15 9.46
CA ALA A 56 11.22 -9.94 10.63
C ALA A 56 12.53 -9.38 11.22
N GLU A 57 12.50 -8.91 12.46
CA GLU A 57 13.73 -8.56 13.17
C GLU A 57 14.34 -9.80 13.84
N HIS A 58 15.66 -9.80 14.04
CA HIS A 58 16.37 -10.87 14.73
C HIS A 58 15.92 -10.94 16.20
N GLY A 59 14.89 -11.75 16.46
CA GLY A 59 14.40 -12.04 17.80
C GLY A 59 12.89 -11.90 17.94
N ARG A 60 12.11 -12.81 17.34
CA ARG A 60 10.65 -13.07 17.55
C ARG A 60 9.68 -11.87 17.53
N VAL A 61 10.15 -10.65 17.30
CA VAL A 61 9.35 -9.43 17.21
C VAL A 61 9.18 -9.12 15.73
N TRP A 62 7.95 -9.29 15.23
CA TRP A 62 7.58 -8.74 13.93
C TRP A 62 7.61 -7.22 14.00
N SER A 63 8.05 -6.58 12.92
CA SER A 63 8.00 -5.13 12.83
C SER A 63 6.56 -4.61 12.92
N ARG A 64 6.41 -3.34 13.28
CA ARG A 64 5.10 -2.68 13.41
C ARG A 64 4.29 -2.63 12.11
N TYR A 65 4.93 -2.76 10.95
CA TYR A 65 4.30 -2.58 9.64
C TYR A 65 4.57 -3.74 8.68
N SER A 66 3.54 -4.06 7.89
CA SER A 66 3.63 -4.87 6.66
C SER A 66 3.07 -4.03 5.51
N PHE A 67 3.58 -4.22 4.30
CA PHE A 67 3.14 -3.48 3.10
C PHE A 67 2.55 -4.41 2.06
N ILE A 68 1.39 -4.05 1.52
CA ILE A 68 0.67 -4.84 0.50
C ILE A 68 0.50 -4.00 -0.76
N GLY A 69 1.04 -4.49 -1.88
CA GLY A 69 0.73 -3.99 -3.22
C GLY A 69 -0.45 -4.77 -3.80
N VAL A 70 -1.57 -4.10 -4.08
CA VAL A 70 -2.84 -4.75 -4.48
C VAL A 70 -3.12 -4.72 -5.99
N ARG A 71 -2.68 -3.65 -6.67
CA ARG A 71 -2.89 -3.46 -8.12
C ARG A 71 -1.86 -2.43 -8.62
N CYS A 72 -0.60 -2.84 -8.70
CA CYS A 72 0.45 -1.97 -9.23
C CYS A 72 0.13 -1.66 -10.70
N ALA A 73 0.07 -0.37 -11.04
CA ALA A 73 -0.37 0.06 -12.38
C ALA A 73 0.66 -0.24 -13.47
N ALA A 74 1.94 -0.30 -13.11
CA ALA A 74 3.03 -0.58 -14.02
C ALA A 74 4.19 -1.25 -13.27
N THR A 75 4.98 -2.02 -14.02
CA THR A 75 6.27 -2.56 -13.59
C THR A 75 7.30 -2.11 -14.61
N LEU A 76 8.33 -1.41 -14.15
CA LEU A 76 9.51 -1.16 -14.97
C LEU A 76 10.40 -2.41 -14.91
N THR A 77 10.84 -2.90 -16.06
CA THR A 77 11.69 -4.09 -16.18
C THR A 77 12.81 -3.81 -17.18
N GLU A 78 13.65 -4.79 -17.46
CA GLU A 78 14.72 -4.69 -18.46
C GLU A 78 14.63 -5.88 -19.41
N ARG A 79 14.96 -5.64 -20.68
CA ARG A 79 15.13 -6.67 -21.69
C ARG A 79 16.27 -6.32 -22.65
N HIS A 80 17.30 -7.16 -22.68
CA HIS A 80 18.49 -7.00 -23.54
C HIS A 80 19.26 -5.68 -23.33
N GLY A 81 19.39 -5.24 -22.07
CA GLY A 81 20.10 -4.04 -21.65
C GLY A 81 19.29 -2.75 -21.74
N ALA A 82 17.99 -2.82 -22.06
CA ALA A 82 17.10 -1.66 -22.17
C ALA A 82 15.89 -1.78 -21.24
N ALA A 83 15.47 -0.67 -20.65
CA ALA A 83 14.29 -0.57 -19.79
C ALA A 83 12.99 -0.47 -20.59
#